data_AF-Q3S618-F1
#
_entry.id   AF-Q3S618-F1
#
_cell.length_a   1.000
_cell.length_b   1.000
_cell.length_c   1.000
_cell.angle_alpha   90.00
_cell.angle_beta   90.00
_cell.angle_gamma   90.00
#
_symmetry.space_group_name_H-M   'P 1'
#
loop_
_entity.id
_entity.type
_entity.pdbx_description
1 polymer ?
#
loop_
_entity_poly.entity_id
_entity_poly.type
_entity_poly.pdbx_seq_one_letter_code
_entity_poly.pdbx_strand_id
1 'polypeptide(L)' 'LLDEPTNHLDIETIDWLEGFLKTFNGTIIFISHDRSFIRNMATRIVDLDRGKLVTYPGNYDQYL' A
#
# COMPACT_ATOMS: atom_id res chain seq x y z
N LEU A 1 10.60 3.32 -0.38
CA LEU A 1 9.80 3.18 -1.61
C LEU A 1 9.79 1.70 -1.95
N LEU A 2 8.61 1.10 -2.08
CA LEU A 2 8.43 -0.31 -2.39
C LEU A 2 7.65 -0.44 -3.70
N ASP A 3 8.06 -1.32 -4.59
CA ASP A 3 7.40 -1.55 -5.88
C ASP A 3 7.03 -3.03 -6.00
N GLU A 4 5.73 -3.32 -6.04
CA GLU A 4 5.14 -4.66 -5.98
C GLU A 4 5.72 -5.55 -4.86
N PRO A 5 5.70 -5.13 -3.58
CA PRO A 5 6.40 -5.81 -2.49
C PRO A 5 5.79 -7.17 -2.10
N THR A 6 4.57 -7.47 -2.55
CA THR A 6 3.89 -8.74 -2.29
C THR A 6 4.16 -9.80 -3.36
N ASN A 7 4.86 -9.44 -4.45
CA ASN A 7 5.07 -10.36 -5.55
C ASN A 7 5.97 -11.53 -5.15
N HIS A 8 5.62 -12.73 -5.63
CA HIS A 8 6.29 -14.00 -5.29
C HIS A 8 6.29 -14.37 -3.80
N LEU A 9 5.49 -13.69 -2.96
CA LEU A 9 5.32 -14.02 -1.55
C LEU A 9 4.10 -14.93 -1.33
N ASP A 10 4.21 -15.84 -0.36
CA ASP A 10 3.04 -16.54 0.18
C ASP A 10 2.30 -15.65 1.19
N ILE A 11 1.11 -16.11 1.60
CA ILE A 11 0.23 -15.35 2.49
C ILE A 11 0.90 -15.09 3.85
N GLU A 12 1.59 -16.09 4.41
CA GLU A 12 2.28 -15.94 5.70
C GLU A 12 3.38 -14.87 5.63
N THR A 13 4.12 -14.81 4.53
CA THR A 13 5.17 -13.82 4.33
C THR A 13 4.59 -12.42 4.10
N ILE A 14 3.43 -12.31 3.45
CA ILE A 14 2.71 -11.03 3.30
C ILE A 14 2.27 -10.51 4.67
N ASP A 15 1.68 -11.37 5.52
CA ASP A 15 1.24 -10.99 6.86
C ASP A 15 2.42 -10.54 7.74
N TRP A 16 3.55 -11.24 7.65
CA TRP A 16 4.78 -10.84 8.32
C TRP A 16 5.28 -9.47 7.82
N LEU A 17 5.29 -9.27 6.49
CA LEU A 17 5.74 -8.03 5.87
C LEU A 17 4.85 -6.85 6.31
N GLU A 18 3.54 -7.01 6.31
CA GLU A 18 2.62 -6.00 6.82
C GLU A 18 2.94 -5.63 8.27
N GLY A 19 3.09 -6.64 9.13
CA GLY A 19 3.43 -6.44 10.54
C GLY A 19 4.75 -5.68 10.70
N PHE A 20 5.78 -6.09 9.97
CA PHE A 20 7.07 -5.42 9.97
C PHE A 20 6.96 -3.96 9.53
N LEU A 21 6.30 -3.69 8.40
CA LEU A 21 6.13 -2.35 7.85
C LEU A 21 5.30 -1.43 8.76
N LYS A 22 4.31 -1.97 9.49
CA LYS A 22 3.52 -1.21 10.49
C LYS A 22 4.37 -0.74 11.69
N THR A 23 5.50 -1.38 11.98
CA THR A 23 6.42 -0.94 13.05
C THR A 23 7.41 0.14 12.61
N PHE A 24 7.45 0.46 11.31
CA PHE A 24 8.36 1.46 10.79
C PHE A 24 7.88 2.88 11.14
N ASN A 25 8.69 3.63 11.90
CA ASN A 25 8.34 4.98 12.39
C ASN A 25 8.44 6.10 11.33
N GLY A 26 8.37 5.77 10.04
CA GLY A 26 8.48 6.73 8.95
C GLY A 26 7.36 6.56 7.92
N THR A 27 7.40 7.39 6.89
CA THR A 27 6.44 7.28 5.78
C THR A 27 6.91 6.21 4.80
N ILE A 28 6.04 5.26 4.50
CA ILE A 28 6.24 4.28 3.45
C ILE A 28 5.42 4.73 2.23
N ILE A 29 6.09 4.76 1.08
CA ILE A 29 5.44 4.87 -0.21
C ILE A 29 5.58 3.51 -0.88
N PHE A 30 4.47 2.95 -1.32
CA PHE A 30 4.45 1.66 -1.99
C PHE A 30 3.50 1.66 -3.19
N ILE A 31 3.78 0.77 -4.14
CA ILE A 31 2.94 0.45 -5.29
C ILE A 31 2.63 -1.04 -5.20
N SER A 32 1.36 -1.42 -5.36
CA SER A 32 0.95 -2.82 -5.37
C SER A 32 -0.35 -2.98 -6.15
N HIS A 33 -0.53 -4.16 -6.75
CA HIS A 33 -1.83 -4.62 -7.26
C HIS A 33 -2.64 -5.46 -6.27
N ASP A 34 -2.08 -5.81 -5.11
CA ASP A 34 -2.76 -6.59 -4.07
C ASP A 34 -3.72 -5.73 -3.25
N ARG A 35 -5.02 -5.94 -3.46
CA ARG A 35 -6.09 -5.17 -2.79
C ARG A 35 -6.11 -5.36 -1.27
N SER A 36 -5.76 -6.54 -0.76
CA SER A 36 -5.76 -6.81 0.68
C SER A 36 -4.61 -6.05 1.34
N PHE A 37 -3.41 -6.13 0.76
CA PHE A 37 -2.25 -5.38 1.23
C PHE A 37 -2.50 -3.86 1.19
N ILE A 38 -3.02 -3.34 0.08
CA ILE A 38 -3.36 -1.92 -0.05
C ILE A 38 -4.39 -1.51 1.01
N ARG A 39 -5.45 -2.29 1.22
CA ARG A 39 -6.47 -2.00 2.25
C ARG A 39 -5.87 -1.96 3.65
N ASN A 40 -4.97 -2.87 3.97
CA ASN A 40 -4.39 -3.03 5.30
C ASN A 40 -3.29 -2.01 5.61
N MET A 41 -2.59 -1.51 4.59
CA MET A 41 -1.41 -0.63 4.74
C MET A 41 -1.66 0.83 4.37
N ALA A 42 -2.56 1.12 3.41
CA ALA A 42 -2.73 2.47 2.89
C ALA A 42 -3.51 3.38 3.86
N THR A 43 -2.91 4.53 4.18
CA THR A 43 -3.54 5.61 4.96
C THR A 43 -3.88 6.84 4.11
N ARG A 44 -3.44 6.82 2.84
CA ARG A 44 -3.66 7.83 1.82
C ARG A 44 -3.49 7.17 0.46
N ILE A 45 -4.36 7.49 -0.48
CA ILE A 45 -4.27 7.05 -1.88
C ILE A 45 -3.77 8.20 -2.74
N VAL A 46 -2.81 7.93 -3.60
CA VAL A 46 -2.34 8.86 -4.63
C VAL A 46 -2.65 8.22 -5.97
N ASP A 47 -3.59 8.81 -6.69
CA ASP A 47 -4.00 8.39 -8.03
C ASP A 47 -3.20 9.16 -9.08
N LEU A 48 -2.64 8.44 -10.05
CA LEU A 48 -1.87 9.00 -11.17
C LEU A 48 -2.64 8.75 -12.46
N ASP A 49 -3.31 9.77 -12.97
CA ASP A 49 -4.01 9.73 -14.25
C ASP A 49 -3.43 10.75 -15.22
N ARG A 50 -2.98 10.28 -16.39
CA ARG A 50 -2.43 11.12 -17.49
C ARG A 50 -1.40 12.17 -17.02
N GLY A 51 -0.51 11.77 -16.11
CA GLY A 51 0.54 12.65 -15.57
C GLY A 51 0.06 13.63 -14.49
N LYS A 52 -1.20 13.53 -14.05
CA LYS A 52 -1.75 14.30 -12.92
C LYS A 52 -1.84 13.41 -11.69
N LEU A 53 -1.33 13.93 -10.58
CA LEU A 53 -1.45 13.29 -9.27
C LEU A 53 -2.63 13.89 -8.52
N VAL A 54 -3.57 13.05 -8.10
CA VAL A 54 -4.69 13.42 -7.22
C VAL A 54 -4.53 12.65 -5.93
N THR A 55 -4.66 13.34 -4.80
CA THR A 55 -4.45 12.73 -3.49
C THR A 55 -5.76 12.65 -2.72
N TYR A 56 -6.07 11.45 -2.22
CA TYR A 56 -7.23 11.16 -1.40
C TYR A 56 -6.76 10.78 0.01
N PRO A 57 -7.11 11.56 1.05
CA PRO A 57 -6.86 11.16 2.42
C PRO A 57 -7.81 10.02 2.80
N GLY A 58 -7.30 9.02 3.53
CA GLY A 58 -8.09 7.86 3.92
C GLY A 58 -7.56 6.55 3.37
N ASN A 59 -8.20 5.46 3.79
CA ASN A 59 -7.82 4.12 3.37
C ASN A 59 -8.42 3.77 1.99
N TYR A 60 -8.09 2.58 1.49
CA TYR A 60 -8.56 2.12 0.18
C TYR A 60 -10.08 2.01 0.08
N ASP A 61 -10.77 1.62 1.16
CA ASP A 61 -12.23 1.46 1.15
C ASP A 61 -12.98 2.79 1.07
N GLN A 62 -12.37 3.89 1.53
CA GLN A 62 -12.92 5.25 1.38
C GLN A 62 -12.68 5.85 -0.01
N TYR A 63 -11.75 5.28 -0.78
CA TYR A 63 -11.41 5.72 -2.13
C TYR A 63 -12.31 5.08 -3.20
N LEU A 64 -12.74 3.83 -3.00
CA LEU A 64 -13.67 3.10 -3.88
C LEU A 64 -15.04 3.76 -3.96
#